data_AF-A0A0C3LT64-F1
#
_entry.id   AF-A0A0C3LT64-F1
#
_cell.length_a   1.000
_cell.length_b   1.000
_cell.length_c   1.000
_cell.angle_alpha   90.00
_cell.angle_beta   90.00
_cell.angle_gamma   90.00
#
_symmetry.space_group_name_H-M   'P 1'
#
loop_
_entity.id
_entity.type
_entity.pdbx_description
1 polymer ?
#
loop_
_entity_poly.entity_id
_entity_poly.type
_entity_poly.pdbx_seq_one_letter_code
_entity_poly.pdbx_strand_id
1 'polypeptide(L)'
;MAKIDSDVLIKAESTIPIELVQSSKDFMDIMFSNIPFLVTICVVVCAATVTYRSNRKSVESQNRLSRATLEKQTKLANEAKDAEHQNKISEFRHQWIQEVRGTSSELSKVLHQCKVYYTLKQREFEYSVHMSGTPSGNQNHLDVCDKYESKYIESRAEFYQLYSKIVLLFKPSDSQTENLLILLNQMRLALYNNPSQVTDESIDAILTELQNILKTEWEVTKSRTWVQNT
;
A
#
# COMPACT_ATOMS: atom_id res chain seq x y z
N MET A 1 26.07 -86.06 117.03
CA MET A 1 25.50 -85.79 115.69
C MET A 1 24.56 -84.60 115.84
N ALA A 2 24.86 -83.52 115.11
CA ALA A 2 24.26 -82.19 115.26
C ALA A 2 23.29 -81.85 114.11
N LYS A 3 22.50 -80.79 114.34
CA LYS A 3 21.24 -80.34 113.72
C LYS A 3 21.37 -79.51 112.40
N ILE A 4 20.31 -79.64 111.57
CA ILE A 4 19.41 -78.64 110.91
C ILE A 4 19.94 -77.61 109.87
N ASP A 5 19.21 -77.59 108.73
CA ASP A 5 18.83 -76.57 107.70
C ASP A 5 19.75 -75.42 107.25
N SER A 6 19.70 -75.12 105.94
CA SER A 6 19.23 -73.81 105.44
C SER A 6 19.14 -73.75 103.92
N ASP A 7 17.92 -73.49 103.44
CA ASP A 7 17.60 -72.75 102.23
C ASP A 7 18.35 -71.40 102.16
N VAL A 8 18.35 -70.80 100.97
CA VAL A 8 18.75 -69.42 100.65
C VAL A 8 20.25 -69.23 100.47
N LEU A 9 20.63 -68.40 99.47
CA LEU A 9 21.98 -67.92 99.13
C LEU A 9 22.77 -68.89 98.22
N ILE A 10 23.07 -68.65 96.94
CA ILE A 10 23.50 -67.44 96.20
C ILE A 10 23.44 -67.84 94.70
N LYS A 11 22.69 -67.18 93.81
CA LYS A 11 22.95 -65.90 93.11
C LYS A 11 24.06 -65.99 92.03
N ALA A 12 23.71 -65.53 90.81
CA ALA A 12 24.57 -65.21 89.65
C ALA A 12 25.19 -66.43 88.94
N GLU A 13 25.20 -66.62 87.61
CA GLU A 13 25.26 -65.77 86.41
C GLU A 13 24.56 -66.56 85.26
N SER A 14 23.95 -66.06 84.18
CA SER A 14 24.06 -64.82 83.41
C SER A 14 22.83 -64.74 82.47
N THR A 15 21.90 -63.79 82.65
CA THR A 15 21.78 -62.53 81.88
C THR A 15 21.85 -62.64 80.36
N ILE A 16 20.68 -62.66 79.71
CA ILE A 16 20.47 -62.14 78.36
C ILE A 16 19.68 -60.82 78.54
N PRO A 17 20.19 -59.67 78.07
CA PRO A 17 19.54 -58.39 78.31
C PRO A 17 18.29 -58.26 77.41
N ILE A 18 17.15 -58.07 78.06
CA ILE A 18 15.89 -57.67 77.43
C ILE A 18 15.89 -56.14 77.40
N GLU A 19 16.61 -55.55 76.46
CA GLU A 19 16.40 -54.16 76.08
C GLU A 19 16.52 -54.04 74.56
N LEU A 20 15.35 -54.00 73.92
CA LEU A 20 15.02 -53.37 72.63
C LEU A 20 13.76 -54.03 72.04
N VAL A 21 12.72 -54.22 72.86
CA VAL A 21 11.37 -54.12 72.31
C VAL A 21 11.10 -52.63 72.22
N GLN A 22 11.59 -52.01 71.15
CA GLN A 22 11.00 -50.77 70.68
C GLN A 22 9.54 -51.10 70.44
N SER A 23 8.69 -50.70 71.38
CA SER A 23 7.25 -50.63 71.17
C SER A 23 7.07 -49.97 69.81
N SER A 24 6.47 -50.71 68.88
CA SER A 24 6.02 -50.14 67.61
C SER A 24 5.03 -49.06 68.02
N LYS A 25 5.50 -47.81 68.14
CA LYS A 25 4.61 -46.68 68.39
C LYS A 25 3.54 -46.80 67.34
N ASP A 26 2.31 -46.96 67.81
CA ASP A 26 1.15 -47.12 66.95
C ASP A 26 1.22 -46.01 65.92
N PHE A 27 1.02 -46.34 64.64
CA PHE A 27 1.12 -45.34 63.56
C PHE A 27 0.25 -44.11 63.86
N MET A 28 -0.84 -44.33 64.62
CA MET A 28 -1.71 -43.32 65.17
C MET A 28 -1.02 -42.41 66.20
N ASP A 29 -0.21 -42.91 67.13
CA ASP A 29 0.55 -42.09 68.09
C ASP A 29 1.63 -41.23 67.42
N ILE A 30 2.28 -41.76 66.37
CA ILE A 30 3.22 -41.00 65.54
C ILE A 30 2.46 -39.90 64.76
N MET A 31 1.25 -40.19 64.27
CA MET A 31 0.40 -39.20 63.61
C MET A 31 -0.08 -38.11 64.58
N PHE A 32 -0.62 -38.47 65.75
CA PHE A 32 -1.13 -37.52 66.75
C PHE A 32 -0.02 -36.63 67.31
N SER A 33 1.18 -37.18 67.54
CA SER A 33 2.34 -36.41 68.00
C SER A 33 2.87 -35.41 66.96
N ASN A 34 2.58 -35.61 65.67
CA ASN A 34 3.03 -34.77 64.56
C ASN A 34 1.90 -33.95 63.91
N ILE A 35 0.70 -33.91 64.51
CA ILE A 35 -0.43 -33.10 64.03
C ILE A 35 -0.04 -31.65 63.71
N PRO A 36 0.71 -30.92 64.57
CA PRO A 36 1.09 -29.55 64.28
C PRO A 36 1.91 -29.43 62.99
N PHE A 37 2.79 -30.40 62.74
CA PHE A 37 3.61 -30.46 61.53
C PHE A 37 2.76 -30.81 60.29
N LEU A 38 1.86 -31.77 60.39
CA LEU A 38 0.90 -32.13 59.33
C LEU A 38 -0.04 -30.97 58.97
N VAL A 39 -0.53 -30.23 59.97
CA VAL A 39 -1.35 -29.02 59.75
C VAL A 39 -0.53 -27.97 59.01
N THR A 40 0.73 -27.77 59.38
CA THR A 40 1.62 -26.80 58.72
C THR A 40 1.86 -27.20 57.25
N ILE A 41 2.12 -28.48 56.98
CA ILE A 41 2.25 -29.01 55.61
C ILE A 41 0.96 -28.78 54.81
N CYS A 42 -0.20 -29.12 55.39
CA CYS A 42 -1.49 -28.91 54.73
C CYS A 42 -1.74 -27.43 54.42
N VAL A 43 -1.43 -26.51 55.33
CA VAL A 43 -1.56 -25.06 55.10
C VAL A 43 -0.64 -24.61 53.96
N VAL A 44 0.63 -25.04 53.95
CA VAL A 44 1.59 -24.69 52.90
C VAL A 44 1.17 -25.25 51.55
N VAL A 45 0.73 -26.51 51.49
CA VAL A 45 0.25 -27.15 50.25
C VAL A 45 -1.03 -26.47 49.74
N CYS A 46 -1.98 -26.15 50.62
CA CYS A 46 -3.19 -25.42 50.25
C CYS A 46 -2.86 -24.01 49.74
N ALA A 47 -1.99 -23.28 50.43
CA ALA A 47 -1.53 -21.96 50.01
C ALA A 47 -0.82 -22.02 48.64
N ALA A 48 0.10 -22.95 48.44
CA ALA A 48 0.79 -23.15 47.18
C ALA A 48 -0.18 -23.50 46.04
N THR A 49 -1.19 -24.34 46.31
CA THR A 49 -2.21 -24.75 45.34
C THR A 49 -3.10 -23.57 44.93
N VAL A 50 -3.52 -22.75 45.90
CA VAL A 50 -4.32 -21.54 45.63
C VAL A 50 -3.50 -20.51 44.84
N THR A 51 -2.25 -20.27 45.23
CA THR A 51 -1.35 -19.36 44.51
C THR A 51 -1.09 -19.83 43.08
N TYR A 52 -0.83 -21.13 42.88
CA TYR A 52 -0.66 -21.71 41.55
C TYR A 52 -1.91 -21.56 40.68
N ARG A 53 -3.10 -21.89 41.20
CA ARG A 53 -4.36 -21.74 40.47
C ARG A 53 -4.69 -20.27 40.16
N SER A 54 -4.41 -19.36 41.09
CA SER A 54 -4.60 -17.92 40.91
C SER A 54 -3.67 -17.36 39.83
N ASN A 55 -2.37 -17.66 39.91
CA ASN A 55 -1.38 -17.23 38.92
C ASN A 55 -1.70 -17.79 37.53
N ARG A 56 -2.10 -19.07 37.43
CA ARG A 56 -2.47 -19.67 36.16
C ARG A 56 -3.65 -18.95 35.51
N LYS A 57 -4.74 -18.68 36.26
CA LYS A 57 -5.89 -17.93 35.74
C LYS A 57 -5.51 -16.50 35.34
N SER A 58 -4.66 -15.83 36.13
CA SER A 58 -4.18 -14.48 35.84
C SER A 58 -3.37 -14.44 34.54
N VAL A 59 -2.39 -15.34 34.37
CA VAL A 59 -1.57 -15.45 33.17
C VAL A 59 -2.40 -15.81 31.94
N GLU A 60 -3.36 -16.74 32.06
CA GLU A 60 -4.27 -17.08 30.96
C GLU A 60 -5.12 -15.87 30.55
N SER A 61 -5.61 -15.07 31.51
CA SER A 61 -6.38 -13.86 31.22
C SER A 61 -5.55 -12.75 30.57
N GLN A 62 -4.32 -12.52 31.03
CA GLN A 62 -3.39 -11.56 30.45
C GLN A 62 -2.97 -11.97 29.03
N ASN A 63 -2.71 -13.27 28.81
CA ASN A 63 -2.39 -13.78 27.48
C ASN A 63 -3.55 -13.62 26.50
N ARG A 64 -4.80 -13.85 26.94
CA ARG A 64 -5.99 -13.60 26.10
C ARG A 64 -6.14 -12.13 25.76
N LEU A 65 -5.98 -11.24 26.75
CA LEU A 65 -6.09 -9.80 26.53
C LEU A 65 -5.00 -9.30 25.58
N SER A 66 -3.76 -9.75 25.79
CA SER A 66 -2.62 -9.41 24.93
C SER A 66 -2.82 -9.86 23.48
N ARG A 67 -3.35 -11.08 23.26
CA ARG A 67 -3.68 -11.57 21.92
C ARG A 67 -4.79 -10.74 21.27
N ALA A 68 -5.87 -10.45 21.99
CA ALA A 68 -6.95 -9.62 21.47
C ALA A 68 -6.49 -8.18 21.14
N THR A 69 -5.61 -7.61 21.97
CA THR A 69 -4.99 -6.30 21.69
C THR A 69 -4.08 -6.36 20.47
N LEU A 70 -3.25 -7.40 20.35
CA LEU A 70 -2.37 -7.60 19.21
C LEU A 70 -3.18 -7.75 17.91
N GLU A 71 -4.22 -8.59 17.92
CA GLU A 71 -5.14 -8.79 16.79
C GLU A 71 -5.80 -7.46 16.38
N LYS A 72 -6.30 -6.69 17.36
CA LYS A 72 -6.87 -5.36 17.10
C LYS A 72 -5.84 -4.40 16.51
N GLN A 73 -4.62 -4.37 17.03
CA GLN A 73 -3.53 -3.53 16.49
C GLN A 73 -3.15 -3.95 15.06
N THR A 74 -3.01 -5.25 14.79
CA THR A 74 -2.73 -5.73 13.43
C THR A 74 -3.85 -5.41 12.45
N LYS A 75 -5.12 -5.48 12.89
CA LYS A 75 -6.25 -5.12 12.05
C LYS A 75 -6.22 -3.63 11.71
N LEU A 76 -6.04 -2.76 12.72
CA LEU A 76 -5.92 -1.31 12.53
C LEU A 76 -4.71 -0.95 11.65
N ALA A 77 -3.57 -1.63 11.80
CA ALA A 77 -2.39 -1.42 10.97
C ALA A 77 -2.63 -1.80 9.51
N ASN A 78 -3.35 -2.91 9.26
CA ASN A 78 -3.72 -3.31 7.90
C ASN A 78 -4.73 -2.34 7.30
N GLU A 79 -5.76 -1.92 8.05
CA GLU A 79 -6.74 -0.92 7.61
C GLU A 79 -6.06 0.42 7.26
N ALA A 80 -5.11 0.87 8.08
CA ALA A 80 -4.32 2.09 7.83
C ALA A 80 -3.44 1.98 6.59
N LYS A 81 -2.82 0.80 6.36
CA LYS A 81 -2.01 0.55 5.16
C LYS A 81 -2.87 0.54 3.90
N ASP A 82 -4.04 -0.08 3.95
CA ASP A 82 -4.98 -0.10 2.83
C ASP A 82 -5.50 1.30 2.53
N ALA A 83 -5.82 2.08 3.57
CA ALA A 83 -6.17 3.50 3.45
C ALA A 83 -5.07 4.33 2.78
N GLU A 84 -3.81 4.16 3.21
CA GLU A 84 -2.65 4.83 2.62
C GLU A 84 -2.48 4.46 1.14
N HIS A 85 -2.65 3.18 0.80
CA HIS A 85 -2.58 2.71 -0.58
C HIS A 85 -3.69 3.33 -1.44
N GLN A 86 -4.93 3.40 -0.95
CA GLN A 86 -6.03 4.05 -1.68
C GLN A 86 -5.78 5.55 -1.89
N ASN A 87 -5.27 6.24 -0.87
CA ASN A 87 -4.91 7.66 -0.95
C ASN A 87 -3.80 7.89 -2.00
N LYS A 88 -2.77 7.04 -2.04
CA LYS A 88 -1.72 7.09 -3.07
C LYS A 88 -2.28 6.91 -4.48
N ILE A 89 -3.20 5.97 -4.69
CA ILE A 89 -3.83 5.80 -6.02
C ILE A 89 -4.59 7.07 -6.42
N SER A 90 -5.32 7.68 -5.49
CA SER A 90 -6.05 8.93 -5.76
C SER A 90 -5.10 10.08 -6.09
N GLU A 91 -3.96 10.17 -5.42
CA GLU A 91 -2.91 11.14 -5.75
C GLU A 91 -2.32 10.92 -7.14
N PHE A 92 -1.94 9.69 -7.49
CA PHE A 92 -1.45 9.36 -8.84
C PHE A 92 -2.47 9.69 -9.92
N ARG A 93 -3.75 9.38 -9.69
CA ARG A 93 -4.84 9.74 -10.62
C ARG A 93 -4.96 11.25 -10.77
N HIS A 94 -4.90 12.00 -9.67
CA HIS A 94 -4.95 13.45 -9.73
C HIS A 94 -3.79 14.02 -10.53
N GLN A 95 -2.55 13.57 -10.27
CA GLN A 95 -1.36 13.98 -11.01
C GLN A 95 -1.49 13.66 -12.50
N TRP A 96 -1.92 12.44 -12.83
CA TRP A 96 -2.17 12.02 -14.20
C TRP A 96 -3.20 12.91 -14.91
N ILE A 97 -4.34 13.24 -14.26
CA ILE A 97 -5.34 14.17 -14.82
C ILE A 97 -4.71 15.53 -15.13
N GLN A 98 -3.90 16.08 -14.22
CA GLN A 98 -3.25 17.37 -14.44
C GLN A 98 -2.24 17.31 -15.59
N GLU A 99 -1.49 16.21 -15.70
CA GLU A 99 -0.54 16.01 -16.79
C GLU A 99 -1.25 15.91 -18.15
N VAL A 100 -2.35 15.17 -18.23
CA VAL A 100 -3.17 15.10 -19.45
C VAL A 100 -3.75 16.48 -19.79
N ARG A 101 -4.24 17.25 -18.81
CA ARG A 101 -4.72 18.63 -19.04
C ARG A 101 -3.63 19.54 -19.60
N GLY A 102 -2.46 19.54 -18.98
CA GLY A 102 -1.32 20.34 -19.44
C GLY A 102 -0.90 19.96 -20.85
N THR A 103 -0.75 18.66 -21.11
CA THR A 103 -0.35 18.15 -22.42
C THR A 103 -1.42 18.44 -23.48
N SER A 104 -2.71 18.37 -23.14
CA SER A 104 -3.82 18.69 -24.05
C SER A 104 -3.82 20.16 -24.46
N SER A 105 -3.59 21.07 -23.50
CA SER A 105 -3.49 22.50 -23.77
C SER A 105 -2.30 22.83 -24.67
N GLU A 106 -1.16 22.18 -24.42
CA GLU A 106 0.04 22.37 -25.23
C GLU A 106 -0.15 21.80 -26.64
N LEU A 107 -0.79 20.63 -26.75
CA LEU A 107 -1.11 20.01 -28.03
C LEU A 107 -1.99 20.92 -28.89
N SER A 108 -3.06 21.49 -28.33
CA SER A 108 -3.95 22.40 -29.06
C SER A 108 -3.20 23.63 -29.56
N LYS A 109 -2.37 24.25 -28.71
CA LYS A 109 -1.52 25.38 -29.11
C LYS A 109 -0.64 25.01 -30.31
N VAL A 110 0.06 23.88 -30.24
CA VAL A 110 0.97 23.43 -31.29
C VAL A 110 0.23 23.10 -32.59
N LEU A 111 -0.96 22.50 -32.50
CA LEU A 111 -1.81 22.25 -33.68
C LEU A 111 -2.23 23.55 -34.38
N HIS A 112 -2.65 24.56 -33.62
CA HIS A 112 -2.95 25.88 -34.18
C HIS A 112 -1.70 26.54 -34.77
N GLN A 113 -0.53 26.42 -34.13
CA GLN A 113 0.74 26.92 -34.69
C GLN A 113 1.06 26.25 -36.04
N CYS A 114 0.91 24.93 -36.14
CA CYS A 114 1.08 24.21 -37.40
C CYS A 114 0.18 24.77 -38.50
N LYS A 115 -1.13 24.92 -38.20
CA LYS A 115 -2.10 25.49 -39.15
C LYS A 115 -1.72 26.91 -39.56
N VAL A 116 -1.39 27.77 -38.60
CA VAL A 116 -1.06 29.19 -38.85
C VAL A 116 0.19 29.31 -39.70
N TYR A 117 1.29 28.63 -39.35
CA TYR A 117 2.53 28.72 -40.11
C TYR A 117 2.38 28.15 -41.52
N TYR A 118 1.61 27.07 -41.70
CA TYR A 118 1.31 26.55 -43.02
C TYR A 118 0.48 27.54 -43.86
N THR A 119 -0.56 28.14 -43.28
CA THR A 119 -1.40 29.14 -43.95
C THR A 119 -0.58 30.38 -44.36
N LEU A 120 0.27 30.88 -43.46
CA LEU A 120 1.15 32.01 -43.74
C LEU A 120 2.17 31.68 -44.84
N LYS A 121 2.76 30.47 -44.83
CA LYS A 121 3.62 29.99 -45.91
C LYS A 121 2.90 30.04 -47.26
N GLN A 122 1.70 29.48 -47.35
CA GLN A 122 0.93 29.47 -48.60
C GLN A 122 0.60 30.88 -49.08
N ARG A 123 0.15 31.75 -48.17
CA ARG A 123 -0.19 33.14 -48.49
C ARG A 123 1.00 33.93 -49.03
N GLU A 124 2.16 33.81 -48.38
CA GLU A 124 3.38 34.48 -48.84
C GLU A 124 3.85 33.94 -50.19
N PHE A 125 3.72 32.63 -50.41
CA PHE A 125 4.07 32.01 -51.69
C PHE A 125 3.17 32.55 -52.82
N GLU A 126 1.85 32.55 -52.63
CA GLU A 126 0.89 33.11 -53.58
C GLU A 126 1.17 34.59 -53.87
N TYR A 127 1.46 35.37 -52.84
CA TYR A 127 1.81 36.79 -52.98
C TYR A 127 3.12 36.98 -53.76
N SER A 128 4.12 36.12 -53.52
CA SER A 128 5.40 36.16 -54.24
C SER A 128 5.23 35.94 -55.75
N VAL A 129 4.37 34.98 -56.13
CA VAL A 129 4.07 34.65 -57.52
C VAL A 129 3.30 35.79 -58.17
N HIS A 130 2.29 36.32 -57.48
CA HIS A 130 1.49 37.45 -57.98
C HIS A 130 2.33 38.72 -58.19
N MET A 131 3.23 39.05 -57.25
CA MET A 131 4.07 40.26 -57.33
C MET A 131 5.17 40.17 -58.37
N SER A 132 5.75 38.99 -58.59
CA SER A 132 6.81 38.81 -59.59
C SER A 132 6.27 38.66 -61.02
N GLY A 133 4.99 38.30 -61.18
CA GLY A 133 4.42 37.93 -62.48
C GLY A 133 5.04 36.67 -63.08
N THR A 134 5.87 35.94 -62.32
CA THR A 134 6.58 34.75 -62.75
C THR A 134 6.36 33.60 -61.76
N PRO A 135 6.40 32.33 -62.20
CA PRO A 135 6.31 31.18 -61.31
C PRO A 135 7.45 31.10 -60.29
N SER A 136 8.58 31.76 -60.58
CA SER A 136 9.76 31.84 -59.72
C SER A 136 9.58 32.76 -58.51
N GLY A 137 8.50 33.54 -58.43
CA GLY A 137 8.23 34.37 -57.25
C GLY A 137 9.19 35.56 -57.05
N ASN A 138 8.87 36.40 -56.08
CA ASN A 138 9.76 37.46 -55.59
C ASN A 138 10.65 36.90 -54.46
N GLN A 139 11.97 37.02 -54.60
CA GLN A 139 12.93 36.42 -53.65
C GLN A 139 12.70 36.83 -52.19
N ASN A 140 12.35 38.09 -51.91
CA ASN A 140 12.11 38.55 -50.54
C ASN A 140 10.93 37.80 -49.88
N HIS A 141 9.90 37.46 -50.65
CA HIS A 141 8.75 36.72 -50.14
C HIS A 141 9.03 35.22 -50.06
N LEU A 142 9.87 34.68 -50.95
CA LEU A 142 10.35 33.30 -50.83
C LEU A 142 11.18 33.10 -49.56
N ASP A 143 12.06 34.03 -49.22
CA ASP A 143 12.83 33.98 -47.97
C ASP A 143 11.92 34.01 -46.73
N VAL A 144 10.77 34.68 -46.81
CA VAL A 144 9.75 34.68 -45.75
C VAL A 144 8.97 33.36 -45.73
N CYS A 145 8.68 32.76 -46.88
CA CYS A 145 8.10 31.42 -46.97
C CYS A 145 8.99 30.39 -46.28
N ASP A 146 10.30 30.43 -46.51
CA ASP A 146 11.27 29.51 -45.91
C ASP A 146 11.32 29.65 -44.37
N LYS A 147 11.16 30.88 -43.86
CA LYS A 147 11.03 31.12 -42.41
C LYS A 147 9.76 30.49 -41.83
N TYR A 148 8.63 30.61 -42.51
CA TYR A 148 7.38 29.98 -42.05
C TYR A 148 7.41 28.47 -42.21
N GLU A 149 8.06 27.94 -43.24
CA GLU A 149 8.31 26.51 -43.40
C GLU A 149 9.16 25.95 -42.27
N SER A 150 10.24 26.64 -41.90
CA SER A 150 11.09 26.24 -40.77
C SER A 150 10.29 26.17 -39.47
N LYS A 151 9.50 27.21 -39.16
CA LYS A 151 8.62 27.24 -37.99
C LYS A 151 7.54 26.15 -38.02
N TYR A 152 6.98 25.87 -39.21
CA TYR A 152 6.02 24.79 -39.38
C TYR A 152 6.65 23.42 -39.08
N ILE A 153 7.87 23.16 -39.57
CA ILE A 153 8.60 21.92 -39.30
C ILE A 153 8.88 21.76 -37.79
N GLU A 154 9.30 22.84 -37.13
CA GLU A 154 9.52 22.87 -35.67
C GLU A 154 8.23 22.53 -34.92
N SER A 155 7.12 23.23 -35.19
CA SER A 155 5.83 22.95 -34.55
C SER A 155 5.33 21.53 -34.84
N ARG A 156 5.59 21.00 -36.04
CA ARG A 156 5.22 19.61 -36.37
C ARG A 156 6.03 18.59 -35.58
N ALA A 157 7.32 18.85 -35.34
CA ALA A 157 8.15 18.01 -34.49
C ALA A 157 7.67 18.03 -33.03
N GLU A 158 7.32 19.21 -32.51
CA GLU A 158 6.69 19.37 -31.19
C GLU A 158 5.36 18.59 -31.11
N PHE A 159 4.54 18.65 -32.16
CA PHE A 159 3.31 17.85 -32.23
C PHE A 159 3.60 16.36 -32.08
N TYR A 160 4.62 15.81 -32.75
CA TYR A 160 4.94 14.39 -32.62
C TYR A 160 5.38 14.02 -31.20
N GLN A 161 6.10 14.90 -30.51
CA GLN A 161 6.46 14.68 -29.11
C GLN A 161 5.23 14.64 -28.21
N LEU A 162 4.32 15.62 -28.37
CA LEU A 162 3.08 15.70 -27.59
C LEU A 162 2.11 14.56 -27.92
N TYR A 163 2.01 14.17 -29.19
CA TYR A 163 1.27 12.99 -29.65
C TYR A 163 1.77 11.74 -28.92
N SER A 164 3.08 11.47 -28.96
CA SER A 164 3.65 10.31 -28.27
C SER A 164 3.41 10.38 -26.76
N LYS A 165 3.54 11.56 -26.16
CA LYS A 165 3.28 11.76 -24.73
C LYS A 165 1.83 11.43 -24.38
N ILE A 166 0.85 11.96 -25.12
CA ILE A 166 -0.57 11.64 -24.91
C ILE A 166 -0.83 10.14 -25.05
N VAL A 167 -0.31 9.52 -26.12
CA VAL A 167 -0.50 8.07 -26.35
C VAL A 167 0.04 7.25 -25.18
N LEU A 168 1.18 7.64 -24.59
CA LEU A 168 1.80 6.95 -23.44
C LEU A 168 1.07 7.18 -22.11
N LEU A 169 0.35 8.30 -21.97
CA LEU A 169 -0.48 8.57 -20.79
C LEU A 169 -1.72 7.67 -20.73
N PHE A 170 -2.13 7.09 -21.86
CA PHE A 170 -3.28 6.21 -21.96
C PHE A 170 -2.88 4.74 -22.08
N LYS A 171 -3.77 3.84 -21.64
CA LYS A 171 -3.53 2.40 -21.79
C LYS A 171 -3.89 1.98 -23.23
N PRO A 172 -3.09 1.11 -23.88
CA PRO A 172 -3.32 0.70 -25.28
C PRO A 172 -4.67 0.02 -25.55
N SER A 173 -5.33 -0.53 -24.52
CA SER A 173 -6.56 -1.31 -24.63
C SER A 173 -7.77 -0.60 -24.01
N ASP A 174 -7.66 0.70 -23.73
CA ASP A 174 -8.75 1.46 -23.14
C ASP A 174 -9.75 1.91 -24.22
N SER A 175 -10.94 1.34 -24.20
CA SER A 175 -12.01 1.65 -25.14
C SER A 175 -12.45 3.12 -25.08
N GLN A 176 -12.26 3.81 -23.96
CA GLN A 176 -12.57 5.23 -23.84
C GLN A 176 -11.63 6.12 -24.67
N THR A 177 -10.47 5.59 -25.07
CA THR A 177 -9.41 6.35 -25.76
C THR A 177 -9.34 6.06 -27.25
N GLU A 178 -10.10 5.07 -27.74
CA GLU A 178 -10.04 4.62 -29.13
C GLU A 178 -10.35 5.76 -30.11
N ASN A 179 -11.44 6.50 -29.88
CA ASN A 179 -11.81 7.62 -30.75
C ASN A 179 -10.75 8.74 -30.74
N LEU A 180 -10.23 9.07 -29.55
CA LEU A 180 -9.15 10.05 -29.41
C LEU A 180 -7.91 9.63 -30.22
N LEU A 181 -7.50 8.36 -30.13
CA LEU A 181 -6.34 7.84 -30.85
C LEU A 181 -6.56 7.84 -32.37
N ILE A 182 -7.79 7.58 -32.83
CA ILE A 182 -8.15 7.70 -34.25
C ILE A 182 -7.99 9.14 -34.72
N LEU A 183 -8.58 10.10 -34.01
CA LEU A 183 -8.50 11.53 -34.35
C LEU A 183 -7.05 12.04 -34.35
N LEU A 184 -6.26 11.67 -33.34
CA LEU A 184 -4.84 12.01 -33.27
C LEU A 184 -4.02 11.41 -34.42
N ASN A 185 -4.33 10.18 -34.83
CA ASN A 185 -3.68 9.55 -35.98
C ASN A 185 -4.09 10.21 -37.30
N GLN A 186 -5.36 10.57 -37.48
CA GLN A 186 -5.82 11.32 -38.64
C GLN A 186 -5.12 12.67 -38.74
N MET A 187 -5.00 13.38 -37.62
CA MET A 187 -4.28 14.65 -37.53
C MET A 187 -2.79 14.47 -37.88
N ARG A 188 -2.15 13.43 -37.36
CA ARG A 188 -0.76 13.07 -37.69
C ARG A 188 -0.56 12.84 -39.18
N LEU A 189 -1.49 12.14 -39.83
CA LEU A 189 -1.46 11.89 -41.27
C LEU A 189 -1.74 13.17 -42.07
N ALA A 190 -2.67 14.02 -41.63
CA ALA A 190 -2.97 15.31 -42.27
C ALA A 190 -1.75 16.23 -42.26
N LEU A 191 -1.08 16.37 -41.10
CA LEU A 191 0.15 17.18 -40.98
C LEU A 191 1.32 16.66 -41.84
N TYR A 192 1.31 15.39 -42.25
CA TYR A 192 2.35 14.85 -43.13
C TYR A 192 1.97 14.96 -44.60
N ASN A 193 0.75 14.54 -44.96
CA ASN A 193 0.31 14.39 -46.36
C ASN A 193 -0.34 15.66 -46.93
N ASN A 194 -1.21 16.30 -46.16
CA ASN A 194 -1.98 17.45 -46.63
C ASN A 194 -2.33 18.41 -45.47
N PRO A 195 -1.41 19.32 -45.09
CA PRO A 195 -1.60 20.16 -43.91
C PRO A 195 -2.77 21.14 -44.02
N SER A 196 -3.30 21.39 -45.24
CA SER A 196 -4.49 22.20 -45.45
C SER A 196 -5.78 21.57 -44.90
N GLN A 197 -5.77 20.25 -44.64
CA GLN A 197 -6.89 19.53 -44.02
C GLN A 197 -6.96 19.70 -42.50
N VAL A 198 -5.97 20.35 -41.89
CA VAL A 198 -6.00 20.68 -40.46
C VAL A 198 -6.91 21.90 -40.25
N THR A 199 -8.15 21.63 -39.86
CA THR A 199 -9.17 22.66 -39.62
C THR A 199 -9.37 22.90 -38.12
N ASP A 200 -10.02 24.00 -37.74
CA ASP A 200 -10.30 24.25 -36.32
C ASP A 200 -11.27 23.20 -35.76
N GLU A 201 -12.21 22.73 -36.57
CA GLU A 201 -13.15 21.66 -36.20
C GLU A 201 -12.42 20.36 -35.87
N SER A 202 -11.36 20.03 -36.63
CA SER A 202 -10.55 18.83 -36.36
C SER A 202 -9.74 18.93 -35.07
N ILE A 203 -9.31 20.14 -34.69
CA ILE A 203 -8.62 20.41 -33.42
C ILE A 203 -9.64 20.35 -32.27
N ASP A 204 -10.80 20.97 -32.44
CA ASP A 204 -11.89 20.99 -31.46
C ASP A 204 -12.45 19.60 -31.20
N ALA A 205 -12.51 18.71 -32.21
CA ALA A 205 -12.91 17.32 -32.04
C ALA A 205 -11.95 16.58 -31.07
N ILE A 206 -10.64 16.76 -31.23
CA ILE A 206 -9.63 16.17 -30.32
C ILE A 206 -9.80 16.72 -28.90
N LEU A 207 -9.97 18.05 -28.78
CA LEU A 207 -10.17 18.71 -27.49
C LEU A 207 -11.45 18.23 -26.78
N THR A 208 -12.53 18.05 -27.53
CA THR A 208 -13.81 17.58 -27.01
C THR A 208 -13.68 16.16 -26.45
N GLU A 209 -13.02 15.26 -27.18
CA GLU A 209 -12.77 13.90 -26.68
C GLU A 209 -11.88 13.89 -25.43
N LEU A 210 -10.79 14.66 -25.43
CA LEU A 210 -9.95 14.82 -24.24
C LEU A 210 -10.74 15.36 -23.05
N GLN A 211 -11.63 16.34 -23.28
CA GLN A 211 -12.48 16.88 -22.23
C GLN A 211 -13.47 15.84 -21.70
N ASN A 212 -14.06 15.01 -22.56
CA ASN A 212 -14.99 13.95 -22.16
C ASN A 212 -14.30 12.89 -21.30
N ILE A 213 -13.12 12.43 -21.73
CA ILE A 213 -12.29 11.49 -20.97
C ILE A 213 -11.91 12.08 -19.61
N LEU A 214 -11.42 13.33 -19.59
CA LEU A 214 -10.98 13.99 -18.36
C LEU A 214 -12.12 14.27 -17.40
N LYS A 215 -13.32 14.62 -17.87
CA LYS A 215 -14.51 14.79 -17.02
C LYS A 215 -14.94 13.46 -16.41
N THR A 216 -14.93 12.40 -17.20
CA THR A 216 -15.28 11.05 -16.72
C THR A 216 -14.33 10.61 -15.62
N GLU A 217 -13.02 10.71 -15.84
CA GLU A 217 -12.02 10.36 -14.84
C GLU A 217 -12.01 11.31 -13.63
N TRP A 218 -12.37 12.58 -13.81
CA TRP A 218 -12.53 13.52 -12.72
C TRP A 218 -13.66 13.12 -11.78
N GLU A 219 -14.83 12.76 -12.29
CA GLU A 219 -15.96 12.31 -11.45
C GLU A 219 -15.65 10.99 -10.72
N VAL A 220 -14.93 10.07 -11.38
CA VAL A 220 -14.42 8.85 -10.74
C VAL A 220 -13.43 9.18 -9.63
N THR A 221 -12.55 10.15 -9.83
CA THR A 221 -11.56 10.56 -8.83
C THR A 221 -12.22 11.30 -7.66
N LYS A 222 -13.22 12.14 -7.92
CA LYS A 222 -13.97 12.90 -6.91
C LYS A 222 -14.85 12.01 -6.04
N SER A 223 -15.46 10.97 -6.61
CA SER A 223 -16.30 10.02 -5.88
C SER A 223 -15.51 9.11 -4.93
N ARG A 224 -14.18 9.10 -5.01
CA ARG A 224 -13.33 8.40 -4.05
C ARG A 224 -13.20 9.24 -2.78
N THR A 225 -13.67 8.69 -1.67
CA THR A 225 -13.45 9.24 -0.34
C THR A 225 -11.98 9.08 0.04
N TRP A 226 -11.31 10.21 0.31
CA TRP A 226 -10.01 10.20 0.98
C TRP A 226 -10.21 9.64 2.38
N VAL A 227 -9.55 8.52 2.68
CA VAL A 227 -9.64 7.93 4.01
C VAL A 227 -8.76 8.78 4.91
N GLN A 228 -9.38 9.60 5.76
CA GLN A 228 -8.68 10.34 6.81
C GLN A 228 -8.36 9.34 7.92
N ASN A 229 -7.07 9.16 8.21
CA ASN A 229 -6.62 8.41 9.38
C ASN A 229 -6.98 9.23 10.63
N THR A 230 -8.09 8.91 11.28
CA THR A 230 -8.43 9.36 12.65
C THR A 230 -8.19 8.24 13.64
#